data_AF-A0A4T0EX39-F1
#
_entry.id   AF-A0A4T0EX39-F1
#
_cell.length_a   1.000
_cell.length_b   1.000
_cell.length_c   1.000
_cell.angle_alpha   90.00
_cell.angle_beta   90.00
_cell.angle_gamma   90.00
#
_symmetry.space_group_name_H-M   'P 1'
#
loop_
_entity.id
_entity.type
_entity.pdbx_description
1 polymer ?
#
loop_
_entity_poly.entity_id
_entity_poly.type
_entity_poly.pdbx_seq_one_letter_code
_entity_poly.pdbx_strand_id
1 'polypeptide(L)'
;MSRRNNKGIGSLHQQHHQNNDAYRSLGNSINAQQLQSIHHQISTFKQYLTDFSKNHRKDIESNVQFRNRFTEMCSTIDVDPLNISRGSLFSNLTGFSDFYLSLAVQLVDIDLQKSIKVLAPLHDNRHQYEIIPVNQILYMRSQPKELNNDMLSLLSLAHSNHGWIDQSLVQNAQSWTVERVRNSLRQAVMDDGILWIDNQAPQSRYYFPSLFQDIVQSLV
;
A
#
# COMPACT_ATOMS: atom_id res chain seq x y z
N MET A 1 -86.51 -21.71 21.49
CA MET A 1 -85.29 -21.05 20.97
C MET A 1 -84.11 -21.47 21.83
N SER A 2 -83.12 -22.19 21.28
CA SER A 2 -81.79 -22.26 21.90
C SER A 2 -80.76 -22.41 20.78
N ARG A 3 -79.88 -21.41 20.66
CA ARG A 3 -78.90 -21.26 19.59
C ARG A 3 -77.80 -22.31 19.77
N ARG A 4 -77.70 -23.27 18.83
CA ARG A 4 -76.51 -24.12 18.69
C ARG A 4 -75.34 -23.23 18.27
N ASN A 5 -74.45 -22.93 19.21
CA ASN A 5 -73.16 -22.32 18.91
C ASN A 5 -72.31 -23.33 18.13
N ASN A 6 -72.39 -23.27 16.80
CA ASN A 6 -71.46 -23.97 15.91
C ASN A 6 -70.08 -23.31 16.01
N LYS A 7 -69.30 -23.66 17.04
CA LYS A 7 -67.83 -23.58 16.97
C LYS A 7 -67.35 -24.85 16.26
N GLY A 8 -67.51 -24.86 14.94
CA GLY A 8 -67.10 -25.97 14.07
C GLY A 8 -65.59 -25.99 13.86
N ILE A 9 -65.10 -27.04 13.19
CA ILE A 9 -63.69 -27.30 12.84
C ILE A 9 -63.00 -26.07 12.20
N GLY A 10 -63.75 -25.17 11.54
CA GLY A 10 -63.25 -23.90 11.02
C GLY A 10 -62.73 -22.91 12.07
N SER A 11 -63.32 -22.86 13.28
CA SER A 11 -62.79 -22.01 14.37
C SER A 11 -61.49 -22.56 14.95
N LEU A 12 -61.32 -23.89 14.93
CA LEU A 12 -60.08 -24.54 15.33
C LEU A 12 -58.95 -24.26 14.33
N HIS A 13 -59.27 -24.28 13.03
CA HIS A 13 -58.33 -23.95 11.96
C HIS A 13 -57.92 -22.47 12.02
N GLN A 14 -58.86 -21.56 12.26
CA GLN A 14 -58.56 -20.14 12.43
C GLN A 14 -57.72 -19.86 13.69
N GLN A 15 -58.00 -20.54 14.79
CA GLN A 15 -57.20 -20.46 16.01
C GLN A 15 -55.77 -21.01 15.79
N HIS A 16 -55.62 -22.05 14.98
CA HIS A 16 -54.31 -22.61 14.65
C HIS A 16 -53.47 -21.67 13.78
N HIS A 17 -54.10 -20.97 12.82
CA HIS A 17 -53.44 -19.92 12.02
C HIS A 17 -53.03 -18.73 12.90
N GLN A 18 -53.92 -18.26 13.77
CA GLN A 18 -53.63 -17.16 14.71
C GLN A 18 -52.48 -17.50 15.67
N ASN A 19 -52.44 -18.73 16.19
CA ASN A 19 -51.33 -19.19 17.02
C ASN A 19 -50.01 -19.23 16.23
N ASN A 20 -50.03 -19.73 14.99
CA ASN A 20 -48.84 -19.74 14.13
C ASN A 20 -48.32 -18.32 13.84
N ASP A 21 -49.21 -17.37 13.58
CA ASP A 21 -48.86 -15.96 13.38
C ASP A 21 -48.28 -15.32 14.65
N ALA A 22 -48.86 -15.64 15.81
CA ALA A 22 -48.35 -15.19 17.10
C ALA A 22 -46.94 -15.75 17.37
N TYR A 23 -46.70 -17.04 17.15
CA TYR A 23 -45.37 -17.65 17.27
C TYR A 23 -44.36 -17.01 16.30
N ARG A 24 -44.78 -16.71 15.07
CA ARG A 24 -43.94 -16.02 14.08
C ARG A 24 -43.60 -14.59 14.52
N SER A 25 -44.56 -13.83 15.04
CA SER A 25 -44.32 -12.48 15.55
C SER A 25 -43.40 -12.49 16.78
N LEU A 26 -43.56 -13.47 17.67
CA LEU A 26 -42.72 -13.63 18.84
C LEU A 26 -41.28 -13.98 18.44
N GLY A 27 -41.12 -14.87 17.46
CA GLY A 27 -39.82 -15.19 16.85
C GLY A 27 -39.17 -13.95 16.24
N ASN A 28 -39.92 -13.15 15.49
CA ASN A 28 -39.43 -11.90 14.92
C ASN A 28 -39.04 -10.87 16.00
N SER A 29 -39.82 -10.73 17.07
CA SER A 29 -39.49 -9.79 18.15
C SER A 29 -38.27 -10.22 18.95
N ILE A 30 -38.12 -11.52 19.22
CA ILE A 30 -36.93 -12.07 19.89
C ILE A 30 -35.68 -11.84 19.03
N ASN A 31 -35.77 -12.13 17.72
CA ASN A 31 -34.68 -11.87 16.79
C ASN A 31 -34.31 -10.39 16.73
N ALA A 32 -35.31 -9.49 16.72
CA ALA A 32 -35.08 -8.05 16.72
C ALA A 32 -34.41 -7.57 18.03
N GLN A 33 -34.83 -8.10 19.18
CA GLN A 33 -34.20 -7.81 20.47
C GLN A 33 -32.75 -8.31 20.53
N GLN A 34 -32.50 -9.51 19.99
CA GLN A 34 -31.15 -10.07 19.91
C GLN A 34 -30.23 -9.23 19.00
N LEU A 35 -30.73 -8.78 17.85
CA LEU A 35 -30.01 -7.86 16.96
C LEU A 35 -29.68 -6.53 17.64
N GLN A 36 -30.65 -5.94 18.35
CA GLN A 36 -30.42 -4.69 19.10
C GLN A 36 -29.38 -4.88 20.21
N SER A 37 -29.42 -6.00 20.93
CA SER A 37 -28.43 -6.33 21.95
C SER A 37 -27.02 -6.48 21.35
N ILE A 38 -26.90 -7.16 20.21
CA ILE A 38 -25.62 -7.32 19.49
C ILE A 38 -25.09 -5.95 19.03
N HIS A 39 -25.93 -5.11 18.42
CA HIS A 39 -25.52 -3.76 18.00
C HIS A 39 -25.03 -2.91 19.18
N HIS A 40 -25.68 -3.02 20.34
CA HIS A 40 -25.25 -2.35 21.55
C HIS A 40 -23.89 -2.87 22.04
N GLN A 41 -23.70 -4.19 22.06
CA GLN A 41 -22.42 -4.81 22.45
C GLN A 41 -21.27 -4.40 21.53
N ILE A 42 -21.48 -4.37 20.21
CA ILE A 42 -20.47 -3.90 19.25
C ILE A 42 -20.12 -2.43 19.49
N SER A 43 -21.11 -1.58 19.75
CA SER A 43 -20.89 -0.15 20.02
C SER A 43 -20.07 0.06 21.30
N THR A 44 -20.42 -0.66 22.36
CA THR A 44 -19.69 -0.64 23.64
C THR A 44 -18.26 -1.16 23.47
N PHE A 45 -18.07 -2.23 22.70
CA PHE A 45 -16.75 -2.78 22.42
C PHE A 45 -15.87 -1.81 21.61
N LYS A 46 -16.44 -1.12 20.61
CA LYS A 46 -15.74 -0.08 19.86
C LYS A 46 -15.25 1.05 20.76
N GLN A 47 -16.06 1.46 21.74
CA GLN A 47 -15.67 2.46 22.73
C GLN A 47 -14.49 1.96 23.59
N TYR A 48 -14.54 0.71 24.07
CA TYR A 48 -13.42 0.11 24.81
C TYR A 48 -12.14 0.02 23.99
N LEU A 49 -12.20 -0.41 22.73
CA LEU A 49 -11.03 -0.42 21.83
C LEU A 49 -10.45 0.97 21.64
N THR A 50 -11.31 1.97 21.50
CA THR A 50 -10.89 3.37 21.35
C THR A 50 -10.15 3.85 22.60
N ASP A 51 -10.71 3.61 23.79
CA ASP A 51 -10.09 4.03 25.05
C ASP A 51 -8.82 3.23 25.37
N PHE A 52 -8.81 1.93 25.07
CA PHE A 52 -7.63 1.07 25.18
C PHE A 52 -6.49 1.57 24.28
N SER A 53 -6.79 1.91 23.03
CA SER A 53 -5.80 2.42 22.07
C SER A 53 -5.16 3.74 22.52
N LYS A 54 -5.92 4.62 23.18
CA LYS A 54 -5.43 5.88 23.74
C LYS A 54 -4.50 5.63 24.92
N ASN A 55 -4.89 4.75 25.84
CA ASN A 55 -4.15 4.50 27.08
C ASN A 55 -2.87 3.69 26.85
N HIS A 56 -2.89 2.73 25.92
CA HIS A 56 -1.76 1.83 25.64
C HIS A 56 -1.00 2.20 24.37
N ARG A 57 -1.13 3.45 23.90
CA ARG A 57 -0.57 3.88 22.62
C ARG A 57 0.91 3.56 22.45
N LYS A 58 1.74 3.87 23.45
CA LYS A 58 3.19 3.62 23.44
C LYS A 58 3.52 2.14 23.35
N ASP A 59 2.72 1.29 23.98
CA ASP A 59 2.92 -0.16 23.98
C ASP A 59 2.57 -0.76 22.61
N ILE A 60 1.51 -0.23 21.96
CA ILE A 60 1.15 -0.62 20.60
C ILE A 60 2.21 -0.15 19.59
N GLU A 61 2.77 1.04 19.79
CA GLU A 61 3.84 1.58 18.94
C GLU A 61 5.17 0.81 19.12
N SER A 62 5.52 0.41 20.34
CA SER A 62 6.83 -0.22 20.63
C SER A 62 6.86 -1.75 20.42
N ASN A 63 5.75 -2.46 20.64
CA ASN A 63 5.73 -3.92 20.62
C ASN A 63 4.94 -4.50 19.44
N VAL A 64 5.66 -5.14 18.51
CA VAL A 64 5.10 -5.76 17.30
C VAL A 64 4.11 -6.88 17.61
N GLN A 65 4.40 -7.73 18.61
CA GLN A 65 3.52 -8.85 18.97
C GLN A 65 2.20 -8.35 19.55
N PHE A 66 2.27 -7.35 20.44
CA PHE A 66 1.09 -6.73 21.04
C PHE A 66 0.22 -6.01 19.99
N ARG A 67 0.87 -5.28 19.08
CA ARG A 67 0.22 -4.62 17.94
C ARG A 67 -0.53 -5.59 17.03
N ASN A 68 0.07 -6.74 16.70
CA ASN A 68 -0.55 -7.76 15.85
C ASN A 68 -1.82 -8.30 16.52
N ARG A 69 -1.78 -8.56 17.83
CA ARG A 69 -2.96 -9.00 18.59
C ARG A 69 -4.04 -7.92 18.67
N PHE A 70 -3.65 -6.66 18.88
CA PHE A 70 -4.58 -5.54 18.86
C PHE A 70 -5.28 -5.38 17.50
N THR A 71 -4.51 -5.54 16.41
CA THR A 71 -5.01 -5.46 15.02
C THR A 71 -5.96 -6.62 14.70
N GLU A 72 -5.65 -7.84 15.14
CA GLU A 72 -6.50 -9.03 15.03
C GLU A 72 -7.85 -8.85 15.74
N MET A 73 -7.84 -8.21 16.93
CA MET A 73 -9.08 -7.87 17.64
C MET A 73 -9.91 -6.82 16.88
N CYS A 74 -9.28 -5.84 16.25
CA CYS A 74 -9.97 -4.83 15.45
C CYS A 74 -10.58 -5.44 14.18
N SER A 75 -9.85 -6.31 13.46
CA SER A 75 -10.32 -6.95 12.23
C SER A 75 -11.49 -7.92 12.46
N THR A 76 -11.54 -8.58 13.62
CA THR A 76 -12.64 -9.50 13.99
C THR A 76 -14.00 -8.80 14.04
N ILE A 77 -14.03 -7.47 14.23
CA ILE A 77 -15.26 -6.67 14.37
C ILE A 77 -15.42 -5.71 13.18
N ASP A 78 -14.67 -5.97 12.11
CA ASP A 78 -14.66 -5.15 10.89
C ASP A 78 -14.33 -3.68 11.19
N VAL A 79 -13.46 -3.47 12.19
CA VAL A 79 -12.89 -2.17 12.52
C VAL A 79 -11.51 -2.13 11.91
N ASP A 80 -11.35 -1.36 10.84
CA ASP A 80 -10.06 -1.19 10.18
C ASP A 80 -9.17 -0.19 10.98
N PRO A 81 -8.07 -0.64 11.60
CA PRO A 81 -7.15 0.23 12.33
C PRO A 81 -6.34 1.16 11.39
N LEU A 82 -6.39 0.94 10.08
CA LEU A 82 -5.70 1.72 9.05
C LEU A 82 -6.60 2.77 8.37
N ASN A 83 -7.91 2.72 8.60
CA ASN A 83 -8.82 3.71 8.04
C ASN A 83 -8.76 5.01 8.87
N ILE A 84 -7.91 5.94 8.44
CA ILE A 84 -7.75 7.28 9.04
C ILE A 84 -8.61 8.31 8.26
N SER A 85 -9.85 7.94 7.90
CA SER A 85 -10.81 8.93 7.41
C SER A 85 -11.21 9.89 8.56
N ARG A 86 -11.49 11.17 8.22
CA ARG A 86 -12.02 12.13 9.21
C ARG A 86 -13.32 11.56 9.79
N GLY A 87 -13.36 11.32 11.10
CA GLY A 87 -14.50 10.71 11.80
C GLY A 87 -14.37 9.21 12.08
N SER A 88 -13.27 8.57 11.68
CA SER A 88 -12.96 7.18 12.06
C SER A 88 -12.59 7.06 13.55
N LEU A 89 -12.81 5.88 14.14
CA LEU A 89 -12.61 5.57 15.56
C LEU A 89 -11.20 5.93 16.07
N PHE A 90 -10.21 5.92 15.18
CA PHE A 90 -8.80 6.19 15.52
C PHE A 90 -8.24 7.48 14.89
N SER A 91 -9.10 8.39 14.39
CA SER A 91 -8.64 9.62 13.72
C SER A 91 -7.73 10.52 14.57
N ASN A 92 -7.82 10.40 15.90
CA ASN A 92 -7.02 11.18 16.86
C ASN A 92 -5.76 10.43 17.34
N LEU A 93 -5.51 9.20 16.86
CA LEU A 93 -4.27 8.43 17.11
C LEU A 93 -3.18 8.80 16.08
N THR A 94 -2.91 10.10 15.95
CA THR A 94 -2.12 10.75 14.87
C THR A 94 -0.65 10.35 14.71
N GLY A 95 -0.12 9.36 15.43
CA GLY A 95 1.23 8.81 15.18
C GLY A 95 1.27 7.29 15.02
N PHE A 96 0.10 6.65 14.99
CA PHE A 96 -0.05 5.37 14.30
C PHE A 96 0.14 5.55 12.78
N SER A 97 -0.29 6.68 12.22
CA SER A 97 -0.20 7.00 10.79
C SER A 97 1.24 6.97 10.28
N ASP A 98 2.18 7.63 10.96
CA ASP A 98 3.56 7.72 10.47
C ASP A 98 4.29 6.37 10.52
N PHE A 99 3.99 5.55 11.53
CA PHE A 99 4.50 4.18 11.57
C PHE A 99 3.87 3.33 10.48
N TYR A 100 2.55 3.37 10.27
CA TYR A 100 1.91 2.55 9.24
C TYR A 100 2.20 3.05 7.84
N LEU A 101 2.48 4.34 7.64
CA LEU A 101 3.01 4.88 6.39
C LEU A 101 4.44 4.39 6.18
N SER A 102 5.30 4.45 7.20
CA SER A 102 6.67 3.90 7.14
C SER A 102 6.66 2.39 6.91
N LEU A 103 5.80 1.66 7.60
CA LEU A 103 5.61 0.22 7.45
C LEU A 103 4.96 -0.11 6.11
N ALA A 104 4.02 0.69 5.61
CA ALA A 104 3.41 0.51 4.29
C ALA A 104 4.43 0.76 3.19
N VAL A 105 5.29 1.78 3.32
CA VAL A 105 6.43 1.99 2.41
C VAL A 105 7.39 0.80 2.47
N GLN A 106 7.76 0.33 3.66
CA GLN A 106 8.60 -0.86 3.82
C GLN A 106 7.94 -2.13 3.29
N LEU A 107 6.63 -2.30 3.47
CA LEU A 107 5.86 -3.43 2.94
C LEU A 107 5.74 -3.35 1.42
N VAL A 108 5.51 -2.16 0.85
CA VAL A 108 5.53 -1.92 -0.59
C VAL A 108 6.91 -2.22 -1.17
N ASP A 109 8.00 -1.81 -0.51
CA ASP A 109 9.36 -2.15 -0.93
C ASP A 109 9.61 -3.66 -0.90
N ILE A 110 9.20 -4.33 0.18
CA ILE A 110 9.31 -5.79 0.33
C ILE A 110 8.45 -6.50 -0.72
N ASP A 111 7.23 -6.02 -0.98
CA ASP A 111 6.31 -6.63 -1.93
C ASP A 111 6.70 -6.35 -3.38
N LEU A 112 7.31 -5.19 -3.67
CA LEU A 112 7.96 -4.90 -4.95
C LEU A 112 9.14 -5.86 -5.17
N GLN A 113 9.99 -6.04 -4.16
CA GLN A 113 11.09 -7.01 -4.21
C GLN A 113 10.61 -8.45 -4.41
N LYS A 114 9.56 -8.87 -3.71
CA LYS A 114 8.95 -10.19 -3.90
C LYS A 114 8.31 -10.32 -5.28
N SER A 115 7.58 -9.31 -5.74
CA SER A 115 6.92 -9.32 -7.05
C SER A 115 7.94 -9.45 -8.17
N ILE A 116 9.05 -8.70 -8.11
CA ILE A 116 10.13 -8.82 -9.10
C ILE A 116 10.77 -10.21 -9.09
N LYS A 117 10.93 -10.83 -7.91
CA LYS A 117 11.38 -12.23 -7.80
C LYS A 117 10.37 -13.23 -8.37
N VAL A 118 9.07 -12.98 -8.20
CA VAL A 118 7.99 -13.80 -8.80
C VAL A 118 7.97 -13.65 -10.33
N LEU A 119 8.38 -12.51 -10.86
CA LEU A 119 8.51 -12.27 -12.30
C LEU A 119 9.80 -12.87 -12.89
N ALA A 120 10.73 -13.39 -12.08
CA ALA A 120 11.98 -13.98 -12.56
C ALA A 120 11.78 -15.14 -13.58
N PRO A 121 10.79 -16.03 -13.44
CA PRO A 121 10.52 -17.07 -14.44
C PRO A 121 10.02 -16.54 -15.79
N LEU A 122 9.57 -15.27 -15.86
CA LEU A 122 9.15 -14.61 -17.10
C LEU A 122 10.31 -13.94 -17.83
N HIS A 123 11.54 -14.05 -17.30
CA HIS A 123 12.71 -13.54 -18.00
C HIS A 123 12.88 -14.23 -19.35
N ASP A 124 13.03 -13.42 -20.40
CA ASP A 124 13.34 -13.88 -21.75
C ASP A 124 14.42 -12.99 -22.39
N ASN A 125 14.72 -13.21 -23.67
CA ASN A 125 15.73 -12.43 -24.40
C ASN A 125 15.36 -10.95 -24.61
N ARG A 126 14.19 -10.48 -24.13
CA ARG A 126 13.66 -9.12 -24.30
C ARG A 126 13.20 -8.48 -22.99
N HIS A 127 12.93 -9.26 -21.95
CA HIS A 127 12.40 -8.78 -20.67
C HIS A 127 13.21 -9.39 -19.53
N GLN A 128 13.86 -8.53 -18.75
CA GLN A 128 14.58 -8.93 -17.54
C GLN A 128 14.23 -7.97 -16.42
N TYR A 129 13.50 -8.48 -15.43
CA TYR A 129 13.08 -7.72 -14.25
C TYR A 129 14.07 -7.94 -13.11
N GLU A 130 14.84 -6.91 -12.77
CA GLU A 130 15.85 -6.96 -11.71
C GLU A 130 15.86 -5.66 -10.90
N ILE A 131 16.21 -5.75 -9.62
CA ILE A 131 16.44 -4.59 -8.77
C ILE A 131 17.93 -4.34 -8.65
N ILE A 132 18.37 -3.12 -8.97
CA ILE A 132 19.75 -2.69 -8.92
C ILE A 132 19.88 -1.60 -7.86
N PRO A 133 20.58 -1.86 -6.73
CA PRO A 133 20.84 -0.84 -5.73
C PRO A 133 21.97 0.10 -6.20
N VAL A 134 21.72 1.41 -6.23
CA VAL A 134 22.71 2.45 -6.52
C VAL A 134 22.55 3.57 -5.50
N ASN A 135 23.59 3.83 -4.71
CA ASN A 135 23.62 4.90 -3.69
C ASN A 135 22.38 4.92 -2.77
N GLN A 136 22.01 3.76 -2.20
CA GLN A 136 20.83 3.58 -1.33
C GLN A 136 19.47 3.70 -2.02
N ILE A 137 19.43 3.95 -3.33
CA ILE A 137 18.20 3.95 -4.13
C ILE A 137 18.10 2.62 -4.89
N LEU A 138 16.91 2.03 -4.91
CA LEU A 138 16.61 0.82 -5.68
C LEU A 138 16.08 1.20 -7.06
N TYR A 139 16.78 0.77 -8.11
CA TYR A 139 16.34 0.94 -9.50
C TYR A 139 15.74 -0.35 -10.01
N MET A 140 14.60 -0.27 -10.72
CA MET A 140 14.02 -1.42 -11.43
C MET A 140 14.52 -1.43 -12.87
N ARG A 141 15.20 -2.51 -13.25
CA ARG A 141 15.55 -2.82 -14.63
C ARG A 141 14.47 -3.71 -15.23
N SER A 142 14.08 -3.46 -16.47
CA SER A 142 13.07 -4.25 -17.22
C SER A 142 13.63 -4.87 -18.52
N GLN A 143 14.84 -4.51 -18.91
CA GLN A 143 15.47 -4.92 -20.17
C GLN A 143 16.73 -5.78 -19.91
N PRO A 144 16.98 -6.82 -20.73
CA PRO A 144 18.07 -7.78 -20.53
C PRO A 144 19.47 -7.21 -20.77
N LYS A 145 19.59 -6.01 -21.34
CA LYS A 145 20.87 -5.38 -21.59
C LYS A 145 21.57 -5.06 -20.25
N GLU A 146 22.78 -5.56 -20.08
CA GLU A 146 23.58 -5.34 -18.87
C GLU A 146 23.96 -3.85 -18.75
N LEU A 147 23.64 -3.26 -17.60
CA LEU A 147 24.27 -2.01 -17.19
C LEU A 147 25.74 -2.34 -16.89
N ASN A 148 26.63 -1.90 -17.78
CA ASN A 148 28.06 -2.09 -17.54
C ASN A 148 28.51 -1.26 -16.31
N ASN A 149 29.67 -1.62 -15.75
CA ASN A 149 30.23 -0.89 -14.60
C ASN A 149 30.40 0.61 -14.88
N ASP A 150 30.67 0.97 -16.13
CA ASP A 150 30.85 2.36 -16.53
C ASP A 150 29.53 3.15 -16.40
N MET A 151 28.42 2.59 -16.85
CA MET A 151 27.09 3.20 -16.73
C MET A 151 26.67 3.34 -15.27
N LEU A 152 26.97 2.36 -14.42
CA LEU A 152 26.70 2.45 -12.98
C LEU A 152 27.50 3.59 -12.34
N SER A 153 28.77 3.77 -12.74
CA SER A 153 29.57 4.93 -12.31
C SER A 153 29.00 6.26 -12.80
N LEU A 154 28.55 6.35 -14.06
CA LEU A 154 27.91 7.55 -14.61
C LEU A 154 26.61 7.88 -13.87
N LEU A 155 25.78 6.87 -13.59
CA LEU A 155 24.52 7.02 -12.84
C LEU A 155 24.77 7.48 -11.41
N SER A 156 25.74 6.88 -10.71
CA SER A 156 26.14 7.27 -9.37
C SER A 156 26.60 8.73 -9.32
N LEU A 157 27.40 9.14 -10.31
CA LEU A 157 27.91 10.50 -10.44
C LEU A 157 26.81 11.53 -10.73
N ALA A 158 25.88 11.20 -11.62
CA ALA A 158 24.72 12.03 -11.91
C ALA A 158 23.80 12.20 -10.71
N HIS A 159 23.62 11.12 -9.94
CA HIS A 159 22.83 11.16 -8.70
C HIS A 159 23.43 12.13 -7.69
N SER A 160 24.75 12.12 -7.53
CA SER A 160 25.46 13.10 -6.68
C SER A 160 25.47 14.52 -7.26
N ASN A 161 25.20 14.70 -8.56
CA ASN A 161 25.28 15.98 -9.26
C ASN A 161 23.95 16.41 -9.91
N HIS A 162 22.92 16.68 -9.11
CA HIS A 162 21.65 17.27 -9.55
C HIS A 162 20.97 16.57 -10.76
N GLY A 163 21.27 15.29 -11.01
CA GLY A 163 20.69 14.50 -12.10
C GLY A 163 21.39 14.58 -13.46
N TRP A 164 22.51 15.31 -13.58
CA TRP A 164 23.22 15.49 -14.85
C TRP A 164 24.73 15.37 -14.73
N ILE A 165 25.40 15.10 -15.84
CA ILE A 165 26.86 14.97 -15.94
C ILE A 165 27.36 15.67 -17.20
N ASP A 166 28.62 16.09 -17.19
CA ASP A 166 29.36 16.54 -18.36
C ASP A 166 30.68 15.79 -18.50
N GLN A 167 31.33 15.92 -19.66
CA GLN A 167 32.58 15.20 -19.95
C GLN A 167 33.70 15.53 -18.94
N SER A 168 33.82 16.79 -18.54
CA SER A 168 34.87 17.25 -17.63
C SER A 168 34.66 16.69 -16.22
N LEU A 169 33.42 16.63 -15.78
CA LEU A 169 33.00 16.13 -14.48
C LEU A 169 33.28 14.63 -14.36
N VAL A 170 32.95 13.85 -15.40
CA VAL A 170 33.27 12.40 -15.44
C VAL A 170 34.78 12.18 -15.43
N GLN A 171 35.52 12.93 -16.24
CA GLN A 171 36.98 12.79 -16.33
C GLN A 171 37.66 13.07 -14.98
N ASN A 172 37.24 14.14 -14.30
CA ASN A 172 37.80 14.55 -13.01
C ASN A 172 37.43 13.59 -11.88
N ALA A 173 36.17 13.14 -11.83
CA ALA A 173 35.69 12.31 -10.73
C ALA A 173 36.16 10.85 -10.82
N GLN A 174 36.29 10.31 -12.03
CA GLN A 174 36.56 8.88 -12.25
C GLN A 174 37.99 8.59 -12.75
N SER A 175 38.80 9.62 -13.02
CA SER A 175 40.15 9.47 -13.61
C SER A 175 40.15 8.69 -14.93
N TRP A 176 39.07 8.79 -15.70
CA TRP A 176 38.94 8.11 -16.99
C TRP A 176 39.65 8.87 -18.11
N THR A 177 40.12 8.14 -19.13
CA THR A 177 40.64 8.76 -20.35
C THR A 177 39.53 9.46 -21.11
N VAL A 178 39.87 10.54 -21.83
CA VAL A 178 38.92 11.30 -22.66
C VAL A 178 38.16 10.38 -23.63
N GLU A 179 38.87 9.43 -24.26
CA GLU A 179 38.27 8.46 -25.17
C GLU A 179 37.28 7.52 -24.48
N ARG A 180 37.59 7.04 -23.27
CA ARG A 180 36.66 6.20 -22.49
C ARG A 180 35.39 6.99 -22.15
N VAL A 181 35.53 8.22 -21.65
CA VAL A 181 34.37 9.07 -21.33
C VAL A 181 33.52 9.30 -22.57
N ARG A 182 34.13 9.67 -23.70
CA ARG A 182 33.41 9.91 -24.95
C ARG A 182 32.68 8.66 -25.44
N ASN A 183 33.33 7.50 -25.42
CA ASN A 183 32.73 6.25 -25.85
C ASN A 183 31.59 5.81 -24.93
N SER A 184 31.78 5.89 -23.60
CA SER A 184 30.75 5.52 -22.63
C SER A 184 29.52 6.43 -22.70
N LEU A 185 29.72 7.76 -22.84
CA LEU A 185 28.61 8.70 -23.01
C LEU A 185 27.89 8.49 -24.35
N ARG A 186 28.63 8.26 -25.44
CA ARG A 186 28.04 8.00 -26.75
C ARG A 186 27.22 6.71 -26.74
N GLN A 187 27.76 5.64 -26.14
CA GLN A 187 27.06 4.37 -26.00
C GLN A 187 25.77 4.54 -25.20
N ALA A 188 25.85 5.21 -24.04
CA ALA A 188 24.70 5.44 -23.17
C ALA A 188 23.59 6.29 -23.81
N VAL A 189 23.93 7.24 -24.70
CA VAL A 189 22.97 8.03 -25.46
C VAL A 189 22.41 7.27 -26.66
N MET A 190 23.28 6.70 -27.49
CA MET A 190 22.91 6.19 -28.82
C MET A 190 22.46 4.73 -28.80
N ASP A 191 23.18 3.88 -28.08
CA ASP A 191 22.96 2.43 -28.09
C ASP A 191 22.01 1.98 -26.97
N ASP A 192 22.05 2.68 -25.83
CA ASP A 192 21.26 2.32 -24.65
C ASP A 192 20.02 3.20 -24.46
N GLY A 193 20.06 4.44 -24.96
CA GLY A 193 18.93 5.37 -24.83
C GLY A 193 18.59 5.76 -23.38
N ILE A 194 19.53 5.57 -22.45
CA ILE A 194 19.34 5.84 -21.01
C ILE A 194 19.71 7.28 -20.62
N LEU A 195 20.43 7.99 -21.50
CA LEU A 195 20.83 9.37 -21.32
C LEU A 195 20.19 10.27 -22.37
N TRP A 196 19.74 11.45 -21.93
CA TRP A 196 19.37 12.55 -22.81
C TRP A 196 20.54 13.53 -22.91
N ILE A 197 20.75 14.10 -24.09
CA ILE A 197 21.77 15.12 -24.32
C ILE A 197 21.13 16.50 -24.45
N ASP A 198 21.69 17.47 -23.73
CA ASP A 198 21.38 18.89 -23.87
C ASP A 198 22.59 19.63 -24.45
N ASN A 199 22.42 20.16 -25.67
CA ASN A 199 23.44 20.95 -26.36
C ASN A 199 23.18 22.47 -26.27
N GLN A 200 22.18 22.90 -25.49
CA GLN A 200 21.86 24.32 -25.30
C GLN A 200 22.67 24.95 -24.16
N ALA A 201 23.30 24.13 -23.31
CA ALA A 201 24.23 24.58 -22.28
C ALA A 201 25.62 24.94 -22.87
N PRO A 202 26.43 25.76 -22.16
CA PRO A 202 27.79 26.12 -22.59
C PRO A 202 28.72 24.92 -22.83
N GLN A 203 28.44 23.80 -22.15
CA GLN A 203 29.04 22.49 -22.42
C GLN A 203 27.91 21.47 -22.51
N SER A 204 28.02 20.50 -23.42
CA SER A 204 27.02 19.44 -23.58
C SER A 204 26.83 18.70 -22.25
N ARG A 205 25.58 18.68 -21.78
CA ARG A 205 25.18 18.00 -20.56
C ARG A 205 24.40 16.74 -20.90
N TYR A 206 24.57 15.72 -20.07
CA TYR A 206 23.90 14.44 -20.20
C TYR A 206 23.06 14.17 -18.96
N TYR A 207 21.80 13.84 -19.17
CA TYR A 207 20.77 13.75 -18.14
C TYR A 207 20.25 12.32 -18.05
N PHE A 208 20.11 11.78 -16.84
CA PHE A 208 19.40 10.52 -16.63
C PHE A 208 17.92 10.82 -16.36
N PRO A 209 16.98 10.48 -17.27
CA PRO A 209 15.56 10.78 -17.09
C PRO A 209 14.99 10.20 -15.79
N SER A 210 15.51 9.04 -15.36
CA SER A 210 15.10 8.37 -14.12
C SER A 210 15.37 9.18 -12.84
N LEU A 211 16.26 10.17 -12.88
CA LEU A 211 16.60 11.02 -11.73
C LEU A 211 15.66 12.23 -11.58
N PHE A 212 14.85 12.54 -12.59
CA PHE A 212 13.94 13.69 -12.59
C PHE A 212 12.53 13.26 -12.16
N GLN A 213 12.33 13.08 -10.85
CA GLN A 213 11.04 12.69 -10.28
C GLN A 213 10.12 13.88 -9.95
N ASP A 214 10.66 15.11 -9.93
CA ASP A 214 9.94 16.33 -9.50
C ASP A 214 8.82 16.78 -10.46
N ILE A 215 8.70 16.20 -11.65
CA ILE A 215 7.69 16.64 -12.64
C ILE A 215 6.29 16.09 -12.31
N VAL A 216 6.18 14.97 -11.58
CA VAL A 216 4.88 14.31 -11.32
C VAL A 216 4.16 14.87 -10.08
N GLN A 217 4.86 15.57 -9.18
CA GLN A 217 4.23 16.15 -7.97
C GLN A 217 3.51 17.50 -8.20
N SER A 218 3.46 18.02 -9.43
CA SER A 218 2.78 19.29 -9.73
C SER A 218 1.34 19.14 -10.28
N LEU A 219 0.81 17.92 -10.35
CA LEU A 219 -0.52 17.64 -10.93
C LEU A 219 -1.45 16.78 -10.06
N VAL A 220 -1.30 16.82 -8.73
CA VAL A 220 -2.35 16.37 -7.79
C VAL A 220 -2.56 17.40 -6.70
#